data_AF-A0A1Z8X8H8-F1
#
_entry.id   AF-A0A1Z8X8H8-F1
#
_cell.length_a   1.000
_cell.length_b   1.000
_cell.length_c   1.000
_cell.angle_alpha   90.00
_cell.angle_beta   90.00
_cell.angle_gamma   90.00
#
_symmetry.space_group_name_H-M   'P 1'
#
loop_
_entity.id
_entity.type
_entity.pdbx_description
1 polymer ?
#
loop_
_entity_poly.entity_id
_entity_poly.type
_entity_poly.pdbx_seq_one_letter_code
_entity_poly.pdbx_strand_id
1 'polypeptide(L)'
;MSGKKKNNDLEARIDAIESCYEYMLAYAAQGKESDNSGGSSSSDLRNFLVEMEKALNGLDVVVRDAFSNLDSFSDDFLLAFNQDIKITRSLISILIKKEGISSQLVDNVNASIHLRALLTDLFIIDEILGSK
;
A
#
# COMPACT_ATOMS: atom_id res chain seq x y z
N MET A 1 -16.01 -20.81 10.86
CA MET A 1 -14.54 -20.88 10.66
C MET A 1 -14.03 -20.09 9.44
N SER A 2 -14.90 -19.62 8.52
CA SER A 2 -14.50 -18.82 7.35
C SER A 2 -14.16 -17.36 7.69
N GLY A 3 -14.86 -16.72 8.64
CA GLY A 3 -14.66 -15.30 9.00
C GLY A 3 -13.28 -14.98 9.62
N LYS A 4 -12.74 -15.87 10.47
CA LYS A 4 -11.44 -15.64 11.15
C LYS A 4 -10.23 -15.73 10.22
N LYS A 5 -10.36 -16.43 9.07
CA LYS A 5 -9.31 -16.56 8.05
C LYS A 5 -9.30 -15.39 7.07
N LYS A 6 -10.47 -14.80 6.77
CA LYS A 6 -10.60 -13.65 5.87
C LYS A 6 -10.01 -12.37 6.48
N ASN A 7 -10.16 -12.18 7.79
CA ASN A 7 -9.56 -11.03 8.47
C ASN A 7 -8.03 -11.02 8.37
N ASN A 8 -7.42 -12.20 8.45
CA ASN A 8 -5.96 -12.37 8.39
C ASN A 8 -5.35 -12.06 6.99
N ASP A 9 -6.11 -12.16 5.89
CA ASP A 9 -5.59 -11.76 4.56
C ASP A 9 -5.63 -10.24 4.39
N LEU A 10 -6.71 -9.58 4.83
CA LEU A 10 -6.81 -8.12 4.79
C LEU A 10 -5.76 -7.48 5.71
N GLU A 11 -5.63 -7.97 6.94
CA GLU A 11 -4.63 -7.52 7.91
C GLU A 11 -3.20 -7.66 7.35
N ALA A 12 -2.84 -8.83 6.81
CA ALA A 12 -1.51 -9.03 6.21
C ALA A 12 -1.22 -8.09 5.01
N ARG A 13 -2.25 -7.74 4.23
CA ARG A 13 -2.11 -6.79 3.12
C ARG A 13 -1.95 -5.36 3.63
N ILE A 14 -2.71 -4.96 4.64
CA ILE A 14 -2.58 -3.67 5.31
C ILE A 14 -1.15 -3.54 5.88
N ASP A 15 -0.68 -4.54 6.63
CA ASP A 15 0.67 -4.58 7.19
C ASP A 15 1.76 -4.42 6.12
N ALA A 16 1.63 -5.10 4.98
CA ALA A 16 2.59 -4.99 3.88
C ALA A 16 2.61 -3.59 3.25
N ILE A 17 1.44 -2.97 3.10
CA ILE A 17 1.29 -1.61 2.57
C ILE A 17 1.86 -0.58 3.57
N GLU A 18 1.53 -0.69 4.85
CA GLU A 18 2.06 0.17 5.92
C GLU A 18 3.58 0.06 6.02
N SER A 19 4.10 -1.18 6.11
CA SER A 19 5.54 -1.43 6.23
C SER A 19 6.33 -0.85 5.06
N CYS A 20 5.82 -0.98 3.83
CA CYS A 20 6.47 -0.38 2.66
C CYS A 20 6.41 1.14 2.71
N TYR A 21 5.28 1.73 3.11
CA TYR A 21 5.15 3.18 3.24
C TYR A 21 6.10 3.75 4.31
N GLU A 22 6.20 3.13 5.48
CA GLU A 22 7.13 3.51 6.54
C GLU A 22 8.58 3.42 6.08
N TYR A 23 8.94 2.33 5.38
CA TYR A 23 10.27 2.19 4.80
C TYR A 23 10.55 3.27 3.76
N MET A 24 9.56 3.61 2.91
CA MET A 24 9.67 4.69 1.93
C MET A 24 9.87 6.06 2.58
N LEU A 25 9.25 6.34 3.72
CA LEU A 25 9.52 7.57 4.49
C LEU A 25 10.97 7.63 4.98
N ALA A 26 11.46 6.53 5.57
CA ALA A 26 12.85 6.44 6.00
C ALA A 26 13.84 6.52 4.83
N TYR A 27 13.50 5.96 3.67
CA TYR A 27 14.30 6.02 2.46
C TYR A 27 14.35 7.43 1.86
N ALA A 28 13.22 8.14 1.81
CA ALA A 28 13.15 9.52 1.34
C ALA A 28 14.06 10.45 2.15
N ALA A 29 14.16 10.24 3.46
CA ALA A 29 15.02 11.03 4.34
C ALA A 29 16.54 10.84 4.11
N GLN A 30 16.97 9.83 3.34
CA GLN A 30 18.38 9.51 3.14
C GLN A 30 19.07 10.36 2.07
N GLY A 31 18.32 11.10 1.23
CA GLY A 31 18.90 11.96 0.18
C GLY A 31 19.75 11.21 -0.86
N LYS A 32 19.46 9.94 -1.13
CA LYS A 32 20.19 9.11 -2.10
C LYS A 32 19.83 9.47 -3.54
N GLU A 33 20.85 9.51 -4.41
CA GLU A 33 20.67 9.65 -5.86
C GLU A 33 20.11 8.38 -6.53
N SER A 34 20.35 7.20 -5.92
CA SER A 34 19.83 5.91 -6.38
C SER A 34 19.84 4.90 -5.23
N ASP A 35 18.97 3.90 -5.30
CA ASP A 35 19.03 2.72 -4.45
C ASP A 35 20.34 1.93 -4.64
N ASN A 36 20.91 1.95 -5.85
CA ASN A 36 22.18 1.29 -6.17
C ASN A 36 23.42 1.91 -5.50
N SER A 37 23.35 3.12 -4.93
CA SER A 37 24.54 3.86 -4.47
C SER A 37 25.00 3.54 -3.04
N GLY A 38 24.47 2.49 -2.38
CA GLY A 38 25.09 1.97 -1.16
C GLY A 38 24.37 0.83 -0.43
N GLY A 39 25.14 -0.21 -0.05
CA GLY A 39 24.87 -1.18 1.03
C GLY A 39 23.56 -1.99 1.00
N SER A 40 23.36 -2.87 1.99
CA SER A 40 22.21 -3.80 2.08
C SER A 40 20.81 -3.15 2.02
N SER A 41 20.69 -1.83 2.23
CA SER A 41 19.40 -1.14 2.23
C SER A 41 18.74 -1.02 0.84
N SER A 42 19.47 -1.31 -0.24
CA SER A 42 18.94 -1.27 -1.61
C SER A 42 18.02 -2.45 -1.93
N SER A 43 18.41 -3.67 -1.51
CA SER A 43 17.58 -4.86 -1.70
C SER A 43 16.27 -4.75 -0.93
N ASP A 44 16.31 -4.09 0.23
CA ASP A 44 15.18 -3.99 1.13
C ASP A 44 14.07 -3.09 0.54
N LEU A 45 14.43 -1.94 -0.06
CA LEU A 45 13.43 -1.06 -0.72
C LEU A 45 12.65 -1.83 -1.80
N ARG A 46 13.35 -2.53 -2.69
CA ARG A 46 12.70 -3.23 -3.80
C ARG A 46 11.82 -4.38 -3.32
N ASN A 47 12.24 -5.09 -2.26
CA ASN A 47 11.42 -6.11 -1.64
C ASN A 47 10.13 -5.52 -1.09
N PHE A 48 10.20 -4.42 -0.32
CA PHE A 48 9.00 -3.74 0.19
C PHE A 48 8.05 -3.29 -0.93
N LEU A 49 8.59 -2.69 -2.00
CA LEU A 49 7.78 -2.27 -3.15
C LEU A 49 7.07 -3.45 -3.82
N VAL A 50 7.76 -4.59 -3.98
CA VAL A 50 7.17 -5.80 -4.57
C VAL A 50 6.08 -6.38 -3.67
N GLU A 51 6.28 -6.42 -2.36
CA GLU A 51 5.26 -6.92 -1.43
C GLU A 51 4.04 -5.97 -1.37
N MET A 52 4.25 -4.65 -1.41
CA MET A 52 3.16 -3.69 -1.53
C MET A 52 2.38 -3.88 -2.84
N GLU A 53 3.06 -4.08 -3.98
CA GLU A 53 2.39 -4.32 -5.27
C GLU A 53 1.50 -5.57 -5.23
N LYS A 54 1.98 -6.65 -4.61
CA LYS A 54 1.21 -7.88 -4.41
C LYS A 54 0.03 -7.66 -3.48
N ALA A 55 0.21 -6.94 -2.38
CA ALA A 55 -0.84 -6.64 -1.42
C ALA A 55 -1.98 -5.82 -2.04
N LEU A 56 -1.64 -4.86 -2.90
CA LEU A 56 -2.59 -4.04 -3.65
C LEU A 56 -3.36 -4.82 -4.73
N ASN A 57 -2.81 -5.92 -5.23
CA ASN A 57 -3.46 -6.70 -6.28
C ASN A 57 -4.70 -7.44 -5.76
N GLY A 58 -5.88 -7.02 -6.22
CA GLY A 58 -7.17 -7.61 -5.82
C GLY A 58 -7.64 -7.19 -4.42
N LEU A 59 -7.05 -6.15 -3.84
CA LEU A 59 -7.41 -5.63 -2.52
C LEU A 59 -8.85 -5.12 -2.47
N ASP A 60 -9.36 -4.57 -3.56
CA ASP A 60 -10.75 -4.15 -3.73
C ASP A 60 -11.75 -5.27 -3.47
N VAL A 61 -11.46 -6.46 -3.99
CA VAL A 61 -12.30 -7.65 -3.78
C VAL A 61 -12.26 -8.09 -2.33
N VAL A 62 -11.06 -8.09 -1.71
CA VAL A 62 -10.88 -8.47 -0.30
C VAL A 62 -11.65 -7.52 0.63
N VAL A 63 -11.55 -6.21 0.39
CA VAL A 63 -12.30 -5.20 1.15
C VAL A 63 -13.80 -5.38 0.94
N ARG A 64 -14.28 -5.47 -0.31
CA ARG A 64 -15.72 -5.69 -0.59
C ARG A 64 -16.26 -6.94 0.11
N ASP A 65 -15.50 -8.02 0.12
CA ASP A 65 -15.85 -9.26 0.81
C ASP A 65 -15.90 -9.09 2.34
N ALA A 66 -15.01 -8.29 2.92
CA ALA A 66 -14.99 -8.01 4.35
C ALA A 66 -16.22 -7.21 4.80
N PHE A 67 -16.71 -6.31 3.94
CA PHE A 67 -17.91 -5.51 4.17
C PHE A 67 -19.22 -6.16 3.73
N SER A 68 -19.21 -7.38 3.17
CA SER A 68 -20.41 -7.98 2.57
C SER A 68 -21.56 -8.23 3.56
N ASN A 69 -21.30 -8.19 4.87
CA ASN A 69 -22.29 -8.37 5.93
C ASN A 69 -22.59 -7.07 6.70
N LEU A 70 -22.08 -5.94 6.23
CA LEU A 70 -22.32 -4.62 6.82
C LEU A 70 -23.30 -3.85 5.93
N ASP A 71 -24.47 -3.52 6.48
CA ASP A 71 -25.56 -2.83 5.76
C ASP A 71 -25.20 -1.41 5.31
N SER A 72 -24.01 -0.90 5.66
CA SER A 72 -23.60 0.50 5.55
C SER A 72 -22.42 0.76 4.60
N PHE A 73 -22.01 -0.21 3.78
CA PHE A 73 -20.89 0.01 2.86
C PHE A 73 -21.30 0.84 1.63
N SER A 74 -20.61 1.95 1.39
CA SER A 74 -20.90 2.88 0.30
C SER A 74 -20.24 2.43 -1.01
N ASP A 75 -21.03 2.29 -2.08
CA ASP A 75 -20.50 2.02 -3.42
C ASP A 75 -19.61 3.17 -3.92
N ASP A 76 -19.94 4.42 -3.59
CA ASP A 76 -19.14 5.59 -3.95
C ASP A 76 -17.75 5.56 -3.28
N PHE A 77 -17.70 5.10 -2.03
CA PHE A 77 -16.43 4.88 -1.33
C PHE A 77 -15.60 3.81 -2.03
N LEU A 78 -16.19 2.67 -2.38
CA LEU A 78 -15.47 1.60 -3.09
C LEU A 78 -14.96 2.06 -4.46
N LEU A 79 -15.73 2.89 -5.17
CA LEU A 79 -15.30 3.47 -6.45
C LEU A 79 -14.07 4.37 -6.28
N ALA A 80 -14.06 5.26 -5.29
CA ALA A 80 -12.92 6.12 -4.99
C ALA A 80 -11.69 5.29 -4.56
N PHE A 81 -11.89 4.37 -3.62
CA PHE A 81 -10.86 3.45 -3.11
C PHE A 81 -10.20 2.65 -4.24
N ASN A 82 -10.99 2.10 -5.17
CA ASN A 82 -10.47 1.34 -6.31
C ASN A 82 -9.62 2.20 -7.25
N GLN A 83 -9.98 3.47 -7.43
CA GLN A 83 -9.21 4.40 -8.23
C GLN A 83 -7.86 4.70 -7.57
N ASP A 84 -7.83 4.87 -6.25
CA ASP A 84 -6.61 5.10 -5.49
C ASP A 84 -5.69 3.88 -5.46
N ILE A 85 -6.24 2.66 -5.33
CA ILE A 85 -5.49 1.41 -5.53
C ILE A 85 -4.83 1.40 -6.92
N LYS A 86 -5.61 1.68 -7.97
CA LYS A 86 -5.14 1.59 -9.34
C LYS A 86 -3.98 2.54 -9.61
N ILE A 87 -4.08 3.79 -9.17
CA ILE A 87 -3.02 4.78 -9.35
C ILE A 87 -1.80 4.43 -8.50
N THR A 88 -1.99 4.12 -7.22
CA THR A 88 -0.90 3.75 -6.31
C THR A 88 -0.13 2.56 -6.85
N ARG A 89 -0.81 1.46 -7.20
CA ARG A 89 -0.18 0.26 -7.76
C ARG A 89 0.57 0.55 -9.06
N SER A 90 0.07 1.46 -9.89
CA SER A 90 0.76 1.89 -11.11
C SER A 90 2.07 2.64 -10.78
N LEU A 91 2.05 3.54 -9.81
CA LEU A 91 3.25 4.25 -9.33
C LEU A 91 4.29 3.27 -8.77
N ILE A 92 3.87 2.34 -7.91
CA ILE A 92 4.75 1.30 -7.36
C ILE A 92 5.35 0.43 -8.47
N SER A 93 4.56 0.02 -9.46
CA SER A 93 5.05 -0.74 -10.62
C SER A 93 6.10 0.02 -11.43
N ILE A 94 5.95 1.35 -11.58
CA ILE A 94 6.93 2.21 -12.24
C ILE A 94 8.25 2.23 -11.45
N LEU A 95 8.18 2.37 -10.11
CA LEU A 95 9.36 2.35 -9.24
C LEU A 95 10.12 1.03 -9.35
N ILE A 96 9.41 -0.11 -9.26
CA ILE A 96 10.01 -1.44 -9.39
C ILE A 96 10.78 -1.61 -10.71
N LYS A 97 10.26 -1.06 -11.81
CA LYS A 97 10.87 -1.21 -13.15
C LYS A 97 12.00 -0.22 -13.43
N LYS A 98 12.20 0.82 -12.62
CA LYS A 98 13.30 1.77 -12.81
C LYS A 98 14.64 1.11 -12.48
N GLU A 99 15.66 1.45 -13.25
CA GLU A 99 17.05 1.00 -13.02
C GLU A 99 17.63 1.55 -11.70
N GLY A 100 17.25 2.76 -11.30
CA GLY A 100 17.68 3.40 -10.05
C GLY A 100 16.60 4.27 -9.44
N ILE A 101 16.36 4.15 -8.14
CA ILE A 101 15.29 4.85 -7.42
C ILE A 101 15.90 5.89 -6.47
N SER A 102 15.75 7.18 -6.75
CA SER A 102 16.27 8.25 -5.88
C SER A 102 15.35 8.51 -4.67
N SER A 103 15.92 9.02 -3.57
CA SER A 103 15.14 9.46 -2.41
C SER A 103 14.11 10.53 -2.78
N GLN A 104 14.46 11.48 -3.65
CA GLN A 104 13.52 12.50 -4.12
C GLN A 104 12.34 11.91 -4.90
N LEU A 105 12.57 10.87 -5.70
CA LEU A 105 11.49 10.19 -6.40
C LEU A 105 10.54 9.50 -5.40
N VAL A 106 11.09 8.83 -4.39
CA VAL A 106 10.30 8.19 -3.33
C VAL A 106 9.52 9.24 -2.53
N ASP A 107 10.13 10.38 -2.21
CA ASP A 107 9.46 11.50 -1.54
C ASP A 107 8.24 12.01 -2.35
N ASN A 108 8.41 12.19 -3.66
CA ASN A 108 7.30 12.59 -4.54
C ASN A 108 6.18 11.53 -4.57
N VAL A 109 6.51 10.24 -4.50
CA VAL A 109 5.50 9.18 -4.40
C VAL A 109 4.81 9.20 -3.03
N ASN A 110 5.54 9.41 -1.93
CA ASN A 110 4.96 9.58 -0.60
C ASN A 110 4.00 10.78 -0.53
N ALA A 111 4.27 11.82 -1.31
CA ALA A 111 3.41 13.00 -1.45
C ALA A 111 2.20 12.78 -2.39
N SER A 112 2.10 11.63 -3.08
CA SER A 112 0.96 11.31 -3.94
C SER A 112 -0.35 11.33 -3.15
N ILE A 113 -1.32 12.12 -3.62
CA ILE A 113 -2.64 12.19 -3.00
C ILE A 113 -3.32 10.82 -2.98
N HIS A 114 -3.12 10.01 -4.03
CA HIS A 114 -3.72 8.67 -4.16
C HIS A 114 -3.16 7.68 -3.13
N LEU A 115 -1.85 7.73 -2.86
CA LEU A 115 -1.23 6.86 -1.85
C LEU A 115 -1.71 7.24 -0.45
N ARG A 116 -1.77 8.55 -0.16
CA ARG A 116 -2.22 9.05 1.14
C ARG A 116 -3.71 8.79 1.38
N ALA A 117 -4.55 8.96 0.36
CA ALA A 117 -5.97 8.64 0.41
C ALA A 117 -6.14 7.15 0.68
N LEU A 118 -5.47 6.29 -0.09
CA LEU A 118 -5.52 4.83 0.08
C LEU A 118 -5.13 4.38 1.50
N LEU A 119 -4.03 4.89 2.06
CA LEU A 119 -3.62 4.58 3.43
C LEU A 119 -4.69 5.02 4.45
N THR A 120 -5.25 6.21 4.27
CA THR A 120 -6.30 6.73 5.15
C THR A 120 -7.56 5.86 5.08
N ASP A 121 -7.97 5.46 3.87
CA ASP A 121 -9.11 4.58 3.65
C ASP A 121 -8.91 3.22 4.31
N LEU A 122 -7.69 2.64 4.21
CA LEU A 122 -7.34 1.39 4.86
C LEU A 122 -7.41 1.48 6.38
N PHE A 123 -6.95 2.58 6.99
CA PHE A 123 -7.11 2.79 8.44
C PHE A 123 -8.58 2.89 8.87
N ILE A 124 -9.41 3.57 8.08
CA ILE A 124 -10.86 3.65 8.35
C ILE A 124 -11.49 2.25 8.23
N ILE A 125 -11.12 1.48 7.21
CA ILE A 125 -11.59 0.11 7.01
C ILE A 125 -11.20 -0.78 8.21
N ASP A 126 -9.94 -0.72 8.64
CA ASP A 126 -9.40 -1.49 9.76
C ASP A 126 -10.17 -1.20 11.07
N GLU A 127 -10.43 0.08 11.35
CA GLU A 127 -11.20 0.53 12.50
C GLU A 127 -12.66 0.06 12.45
N ILE A 128 -13.32 0.14 11.29
CA ILE A 128 -14.72 -0.32 11.15
C ILE A 128 -14.83 -1.83 11.36
N LEU A 129 -13.85 -2.60 10.88
CA LEU A 129 -13.85 -4.05 11.00
C LEU A 129 -13.40 -4.55 12.39
N GLY A 130 -12.84 -3.67 13.23
CA GLY A 130 -12.42 -3.99 14.60
C GLY A 130 -11.25 -4.97 14.65
N SER A 131 -10.29 -4.83 13.72
CA SER A 131 -9.12 -5.70 13.61
C SER A 131 -8.00 -5.38 14.62
N LYS A 132 -8.18 -4.37 15.49
CA LYS A 132 -7.32 -4.08 16.65
C LYS A 132 -8.10 -4.01 17.95
#